data_AF-A0A1Y4DQ67-F1
#
_entry.id   AF-A0A1Y4DQ67-F1
#
_cell.length_a   1.000
_cell.length_b   1.000
_cell.length_c   1.000
_cell.angle_alpha   90.00
_cell.angle_beta   90.00
_cell.angle_gamma   90.00
#
_symmetry.space_group_name_H-M   'P 1'
#
loop_
_entity.id
_entity.type
_entity.pdbx_description
1 polymer ?
#
loop_
_entity_poly.entity_id
_entity_poly.type
_entity_poly.pdbx_seq_one_letter_code
_entity_poly.pdbx_strand_id
1 'polypeptide(L)'
;MTSLEAQMTPPQEPANAPGRAEIPVDGRVGADAVSGSNEFISWGARSDVGLVRGHNEDSFLLRTPLFMVSDGMGGHAAGEVASSIAVETVGEQAPGTADDVLLGAAVEAANMAVIEASEQGIGKPGMGCTATAVLIEKNKMAVAHVGDSRAYVLRQGTLVRVTHDHSYVEELVDSGQITADEARTHPSRSIITRALGSDPDMYADHFSLEVNDGDRIILCSDGLSSMISDAEIESLAVSSATPQQAADNLVAAALTAGGADNVTVVVVDVLNDGIADAARRRLLHRAAILGGTVVAVVALSVLLALALVRSEWYLGANGDTVGLYRGISGEFLGIPTYELVGTSSVELSDLPTSVQDQLAQGIRVESEEAGRAVIDSYHDQINAEKDRAAEIAETASSEGDAAQATPEGGDQQ
;
A
#
# COMPACT_ATOMS: atom_id res chain seq x y z
N MET A 1 24.17 6.67 52.98
CA MET A 1 23.52 6.12 51.76
C MET A 1 23.00 7.32 50.98
N THR A 2 23.84 7.84 50.10
CA THR A 2 23.56 9.03 49.29
C THR A 2 23.36 8.55 47.85
N SER A 3 22.14 8.72 47.35
CA SER A 3 21.71 8.38 46.00
C SER A 3 22.36 9.36 45.02
N LEU A 4 23.22 8.87 44.12
CA LEU A 4 23.63 9.63 42.94
C LEU A 4 22.56 9.42 41.86
N GLU A 5 21.76 10.45 41.61
CA GLU A 5 20.98 10.57 40.38
C GLU A 5 21.94 10.92 39.24
N ALA A 6 22.04 10.02 38.26
CA ALA A 6 22.75 10.27 37.02
C ALA A 6 21.95 11.27 36.18
N GLN A 7 22.42 12.51 36.09
CA GLN A 7 21.95 13.47 35.09
C GLN A 7 22.32 12.95 33.70
N MET A 8 21.34 12.45 32.96
CA MET A 8 21.47 12.21 31.52
C MET A 8 21.60 13.56 30.82
N THR A 9 22.81 13.89 30.35
CA THR A 9 23.05 15.03 29.48
C THR A 9 22.33 14.79 28.13
N PRO A 10 21.55 15.76 27.62
CA PRO A 10 20.97 15.64 26.28
C PRO A 10 22.10 15.51 25.23
N PRO A 11 21.88 14.79 24.12
CA PRO A 11 22.87 14.69 23.06
C PRO A 11 23.23 16.10 22.56
N GLN A 12 24.53 16.42 22.53
CA GLN A 12 25.00 17.67 21.94
C GLN A 12 24.66 17.70 20.46
N GLU A 13 24.01 18.79 20.03
CA GLU A 13 23.79 19.08 18.62
C GLU A 13 25.13 19.11 17.87
N PRO A 14 25.19 18.57 16.65
CA PRO A 14 26.39 18.64 15.82
C PRO A 14 26.69 20.13 15.55
N ALA A 15 27.81 20.61 16.10
CA ALA A 15 28.28 21.96 15.87
C ALA A 15 28.62 22.15 14.38
N ASN A 16 28.10 23.23 13.78
CA ASN A 16 28.42 23.65 12.41
C ASN A 16 29.96 23.74 12.21
N ALA A 17 30.42 23.46 10.99
CA ALA A 17 31.83 23.54 10.64
C ALA A 17 32.41 24.93 10.96
N PRO A 18 33.62 25.04 11.53
CA PRO A 18 34.17 26.33 11.95
C PRO A 18 34.58 27.15 10.72
N GLY A 19 33.92 28.30 10.47
CA GLY A 19 34.34 29.14 9.35
C GLY A 19 33.66 30.49 9.11
N ARG A 20 32.40 30.71 9.52
CA ARG A 20 31.73 32.01 9.37
C ARG A 20 31.03 32.41 10.66
N ALA A 21 31.18 33.68 11.04
CA ALA A 21 30.36 34.28 12.09
C ALA A 21 28.94 34.45 11.50
N GLU A 22 28.11 33.43 11.68
CA GLU A 22 26.72 33.46 11.25
C GLU A 22 25.89 34.27 12.24
N ILE A 23 24.95 35.07 11.72
CA ILE A 23 23.99 35.79 12.54
C ILE A 23 23.06 34.75 13.19
N PRO A 24 22.98 34.67 14.53
CA PRO A 24 22.04 33.76 15.19
C PRO A 24 20.60 34.13 14.81
N VAL A 25 19.82 33.15 14.34
CA VAL A 25 18.41 33.33 13.97
C VAL A 25 17.44 33.09 15.14
N ASP A 26 17.91 32.42 16.20
CA ASP A 26 17.11 32.13 17.37
C ASP A 26 16.76 33.40 18.17
N GLY A 27 15.47 33.55 18.48
CA GLY A 27 14.96 34.65 19.30
C GLY A 27 14.91 36.02 18.61
N ARG A 28 15.10 36.09 17.28
CA ARG A 28 14.89 37.32 16.50
C ARG A 28 13.42 37.71 16.47
N VAL A 29 13.14 39.00 16.64
CA VAL A 29 11.78 39.57 16.58
C VAL A 29 11.31 39.58 15.12
N GLY A 30 10.14 39.01 14.85
CA GLY A 30 9.60 38.89 13.49
C GLY A 30 10.13 37.68 12.71
N ALA A 31 10.71 36.70 13.42
CA ALA A 31 11.13 35.45 12.83
C ALA A 31 10.24 34.29 13.31
N ASP A 32 9.74 33.48 12.37
CA ASP A 32 8.92 32.28 12.63
C ASP A 32 9.68 30.99 12.33
N ALA A 33 9.63 30.02 13.25
CA ALA A 33 10.27 28.71 13.11
C ALA A 33 9.26 27.62 13.44
N VAL A 34 9.07 26.67 12.52
CA VAL A 34 8.11 25.58 12.68
C VAL A 34 8.68 24.32 12.05
N SER A 35 8.72 23.24 12.83
CA SER A 35 9.18 21.92 12.37
C SER A 35 8.17 20.83 12.69
N GLY A 36 8.18 19.75 11.91
CA GLY A 36 7.36 18.58 12.17
C GLY A 36 7.86 17.34 11.43
N SER A 37 7.25 16.19 11.72
CA SER A 37 7.54 14.95 10.99
C SER A 37 6.36 13.99 11.06
N ASN A 38 6.30 13.08 10.09
CA ASN A 38 5.45 11.90 10.09
C ASN A 38 6.26 10.69 9.57
N GLU A 39 5.60 9.58 9.24
CA GLU A 39 6.26 8.36 8.75
C GLU A 39 6.95 8.54 7.38
N PHE A 40 6.48 9.49 6.56
CA PHE A 40 6.92 9.66 5.17
C PHE A 40 7.86 10.85 4.97
N ILE A 41 7.68 11.93 5.73
CA ILE A 41 8.41 13.19 5.55
C ILE A 41 8.69 13.86 6.89
N SER A 42 9.78 14.62 6.95
CA SER A 42 10.03 15.63 7.99
C SER A 42 10.21 16.99 7.35
N TRP A 43 9.91 18.05 8.08
CA TRP A 43 9.99 19.40 7.55
C TRP A 43 10.43 20.41 8.61
N GLY A 44 10.98 21.52 8.14
CA GLY A 44 11.34 22.68 8.93
C GLY A 44 11.18 23.94 8.09
N ALA A 45 10.87 25.04 8.73
CA ALA A 45 10.78 26.33 8.06
C ALA A 45 11.34 27.43 8.92
N ARG A 46 11.80 28.47 8.24
CA ARG A 46 12.30 29.70 8.84
C ARG A 46 11.89 30.87 7.96
N SER A 47 11.24 31.85 8.55
CA SER A 47 10.98 33.16 7.93
C SER A 47 11.57 34.25 8.81
N ASP A 48 12.20 35.28 8.22
CA ASP A 48 12.77 36.44 8.91
C ASP A 48 12.51 37.72 8.08
N VAL A 49 12.21 38.83 8.76
CA VAL A 49 12.01 40.16 8.14
C VAL A 49 13.24 40.63 7.36
N GLY A 50 14.44 40.16 7.69
CA GLY A 50 15.69 40.68 7.15
C GLY A 50 16.31 41.75 8.04
N LEU A 51 17.31 42.46 7.52
CA LEU A 51 18.03 43.53 8.23
C LEU A 51 17.62 44.94 7.78
N VAL A 52 17.00 45.05 6.60
CA VAL A 52 16.68 46.33 5.95
C VAL A 52 15.18 46.64 5.96
N ARG A 53 14.32 45.63 5.82
CA ARG A 53 12.86 45.81 5.78
C ARG A 53 12.29 46.10 7.17
N GLY A 54 11.15 46.80 7.22
CA GLY A 54 10.45 47.15 8.46
C GLY A 54 9.35 46.17 8.88
N HIS A 55 8.91 45.31 7.96
CA HIS A 55 7.87 44.31 8.14
C HIS A 55 8.11 43.13 7.19
N ASN A 56 7.46 41.99 7.49
CA ASN A 56 7.53 40.78 6.67
C ASN A 56 6.31 40.72 5.73
N GLU A 57 6.55 40.65 4.42
CA GLU A 57 5.55 40.46 3.38
C GLU A 57 5.50 39.01 2.87
N ASP A 58 6.45 38.17 3.29
CA ASP A 58 6.44 36.74 3.00
C ASP A 58 5.42 35.98 3.86
N SER A 59 4.79 34.98 3.25
CA SER A 59 3.96 33.98 3.91
C SER A 59 4.39 32.57 3.49
N PHE A 60 4.15 31.57 4.34
CA PHE A 60 4.42 30.17 4.02
C PHE A 60 3.37 29.23 4.60
N LEU A 61 3.23 28.04 4.00
CA LEU A 61 2.30 26.99 4.43
C LEU A 61 3.06 25.71 4.77
N LEU A 62 2.78 25.14 5.94
CA LEU A 62 3.27 23.83 6.36
C LEU A 62 2.09 22.95 6.77
N ARG A 63 1.55 22.18 5.83
CA ARG A 63 0.40 21.31 6.14
C ARG A 63 0.38 20.09 5.24
N THR A 64 0.88 18.98 5.78
CA THR A 64 1.00 17.72 5.03
C THR A 64 -0.29 17.34 4.31
N PRO A 65 -0.22 16.98 3.01
CA PRO A 65 0.98 16.80 2.18
C PRO A 65 1.51 18.06 1.46
N LEU A 66 0.98 19.25 1.74
CA LEU A 66 1.22 20.51 1.03
C LEU A 66 2.19 21.45 1.77
N PHE A 67 3.10 22.05 0.99
CA PHE A 67 4.07 23.05 1.45
C PHE A 67 4.15 24.20 0.45
N MET A 68 4.29 25.44 0.92
CA MET A 68 4.28 26.60 0.05
C MET A 68 5.09 27.76 0.61
N VAL A 69 5.68 28.57 -0.27
CA VAL A 69 6.20 29.91 0.01
C VAL A 69 5.52 30.91 -0.92
N SER A 70 5.21 32.10 -0.41
CA SER A 70 4.62 33.20 -1.14
C SER A 70 5.28 34.51 -0.68
N ASP A 71 5.90 35.21 -1.62
CA ASP A 71 6.54 36.52 -1.42
C ASP A 71 5.57 37.62 -1.82
N GLY A 72 5.22 38.50 -0.89
CA GLY A 72 4.26 39.57 -1.07
C GLY A 72 4.87 40.85 -1.64
N MET A 73 4.23 41.40 -2.68
CA MET A 73 4.62 42.66 -3.30
C MET A 73 3.47 43.68 -3.31
N GLY A 74 3.77 44.96 -3.06
CA GLY A 74 2.71 46.00 -3.09
C GLY A 74 3.00 47.34 -2.42
N GLY A 75 4.21 47.56 -1.88
CA GLY A 75 4.49 48.74 -1.07
C GLY A 75 3.70 48.73 0.25
N HIS A 76 3.73 49.85 1.00
CA HIS A 76 3.21 49.95 2.37
C HIS A 76 1.95 49.08 2.66
N ALA A 77 2.12 47.98 3.39
CA ALA A 77 1.08 47.14 3.99
C ALA A 77 0.05 46.53 3.00
N ALA A 78 0.51 46.00 1.87
CA ALA A 78 -0.34 45.30 0.91
C ALA A 78 0.24 43.95 0.45
N GLY A 79 1.55 43.78 0.46
CA GLY A 79 2.20 42.52 0.09
C GLY A 79 1.87 41.39 1.07
N GLU A 80 1.90 41.67 2.37
CA GLU A 80 1.59 40.69 3.43
C GLU A 80 0.12 40.23 3.37
N VAL A 81 -0.77 41.10 2.92
CA VAL A 81 -2.18 40.76 2.72
C VAL A 81 -2.33 39.81 1.53
N ALA A 82 -1.66 40.11 0.41
CA ALA A 82 -1.69 39.28 -0.78
C ALA A 82 -1.11 37.89 -0.54
N SER A 83 0.09 37.79 0.06
CA SER A 83 0.75 36.50 0.31
C SER A 83 -0.02 35.64 1.31
N SER A 84 -0.63 36.25 2.32
CA SER A 84 -1.50 35.56 3.29
C SER A 84 -2.75 34.97 2.63
N ILE A 85 -3.47 35.76 1.82
CA ILE A 85 -4.64 35.29 1.07
C ILE A 85 -4.27 34.16 0.12
N ALA A 86 -3.12 34.26 -0.54
CA ALA A 86 -2.65 33.22 -1.45
C ALA A 86 -2.40 31.90 -0.71
N VAL A 87 -1.66 31.94 0.40
CA VAL A 87 -1.39 30.75 1.23
C VAL A 87 -2.68 30.15 1.80
N GLU A 88 -3.61 30.97 2.28
CA GLU A 88 -4.90 30.50 2.81
C GLU A 88 -5.73 29.83 1.71
N THR A 89 -5.87 30.47 0.55
CA THR A 89 -6.68 29.97 -0.56
C THR A 89 -6.12 28.69 -1.16
N VAL A 90 -4.80 28.63 -1.41
CA VAL A 90 -4.16 27.38 -1.86
C VAL A 90 -4.30 26.30 -0.79
N GLY A 91 -4.18 26.67 0.49
CA GLY A 91 -4.47 25.78 1.60
C GLY A 91 -5.90 25.22 1.56
N GLU A 92 -6.91 26.00 1.23
CA GLU A 92 -8.29 25.48 1.21
C GLU A 92 -8.60 24.64 -0.03
N GLN A 93 -8.01 24.99 -1.17
CA GLN A 93 -8.40 24.43 -2.48
C GLN A 93 -7.45 23.35 -3.01
N ALA A 94 -6.26 23.19 -2.44
CA ALA A 94 -5.32 22.18 -2.90
C ALA A 94 -5.89 20.75 -2.82
N PRO A 95 -5.54 19.88 -3.78
CA PRO A 95 -5.98 18.49 -3.78
C PRO A 95 -5.41 17.71 -2.60
N GLY A 96 -6.01 16.56 -2.28
CA GLY A 96 -5.49 15.63 -1.27
C GLY A 96 -4.39 14.69 -1.79
N THR A 97 -4.12 14.71 -3.09
CA THR A 97 -3.18 13.83 -3.81
C THR A 97 -2.20 14.66 -4.64
N ALA A 98 -1.05 14.09 -5.00
CA ALA A 98 -0.04 14.74 -5.85
C ALA A 98 -0.50 14.84 -7.32
N ASP A 99 -1.47 15.71 -7.57
CA ASP A 99 -2.01 16.08 -8.87
C ASP A 99 -1.62 17.53 -9.18
N ASP A 100 -0.72 17.70 -10.15
CA ASP A 100 -0.17 18.99 -10.54
C ASP A 100 -1.19 19.90 -11.21
N VAL A 101 -2.13 19.35 -11.98
CA VAL A 101 -3.17 20.14 -12.64
C VAL A 101 -4.12 20.75 -11.62
N LEU A 102 -4.55 19.95 -10.62
CA LEU A 102 -5.41 20.45 -9.55
C LEU A 102 -4.67 21.42 -8.61
N LEU A 103 -3.38 21.20 -8.37
CA LEU A 103 -2.58 22.14 -7.59
C LEU A 103 -2.39 23.48 -8.34
N GLY A 104 -2.17 23.44 -9.65
CA GLY A 104 -2.15 24.64 -10.51
C GLY A 104 -3.46 25.40 -10.46
N ALA A 105 -4.60 24.71 -10.57
CA ALA A 105 -5.93 25.32 -10.44
C ALA A 105 -6.15 25.99 -9.07
N ALA A 106 -5.59 25.43 -7.99
CA ALA A 106 -5.66 26.05 -6.66
C ALA A 106 -4.85 27.37 -6.59
N VAL A 107 -3.71 27.44 -7.28
CA VAL A 107 -2.92 28.69 -7.40
C VAL A 107 -3.64 29.72 -8.26
N GLU A 108 -4.29 29.31 -9.35
CA GLU A 108 -5.12 30.20 -10.18
C GLU A 108 -6.35 30.71 -9.41
N ALA A 109 -6.96 29.88 -8.55
CA ALA A 109 -8.02 30.33 -7.66
C ALA A 109 -7.52 31.35 -6.62
N ALA A 110 -6.30 31.17 -6.10
CA ALA A 110 -5.65 32.13 -5.22
C ALA A 110 -5.41 33.48 -5.91
N ASN A 111 -5.06 33.49 -7.19
CA ASN A 111 -4.96 34.72 -7.98
C ASN A 111 -6.28 35.51 -8.01
N MET A 112 -7.38 34.82 -8.29
CA MET A 112 -8.71 35.44 -8.27
C MET A 112 -9.06 35.97 -6.88
N ALA A 113 -8.76 35.22 -5.82
CA ALA A 113 -9.00 35.65 -4.44
C ALA A 113 -8.22 36.94 -4.07
N VAL A 114 -6.96 37.06 -4.50
CA VAL A 114 -6.15 38.28 -4.27
C VAL A 114 -6.74 39.47 -5.04
N ILE A 115 -7.17 39.29 -6.29
CA ILE A 115 -7.81 40.34 -7.10
C ILE A 115 -9.11 40.81 -6.42
N GLU A 116 -9.99 39.88 -6.08
CA GLU A 116 -11.28 40.17 -5.44
C GLU A 116 -11.12 40.85 -4.09
N ALA A 117 -10.13 40.43 -3.28
CA ALA A 117 -9.84 41.06 -2.01
C ALA A 117 -9.45 42.54 -2.16
N SER A 118 -8.60 42.86 -3.14
CA SER A 118 -8.25 44.24 -3.45
C SER A 118 -9.47 45.07 -3.86
N GLU A 119 -10.37 44.50 -4.67
CA GLU A 119 -11.62 45.17 -5.11
C GLU A 119 -12.60 45.41 -3.94
N GLN A 120 -12.60 44.53 -2.95
CA GLN A 120 -13.41 44.63 -1.73
C GLN A 120 -12.79 45.55 -0.67
N GLY A 121 -11.61 46.13 -0.93
CA GLY A 121 -10.91 47.02 -0.02
C GLY A 121 -10.11 46.31 1.07
N ILE A 122 -9.85 45.01 0.93
CA ILE A 122 -8.91 44.25 1.74
C ILE A 122 -7.53 44.37 1.07
N GLY A 123 -6.57 44.99 1.76
CA GLY A 123 -5.26 45.34 1.17
C GLY A 123 -5.32 46.61 0.34
N LYS A 124 -4.62 46.65 -0.81
CA LYS A 124 -4.55 47.84 -1.68
C LYS A 124 -4.54 47.47 -3.17
N PRO A 125 -5.04 48.37 -4.04
CA PRO A 125 -4.89 48.22 -5.48
C PRO A 125 -3.42 48.03 -5.89
N GLY A 126 -3.18 47.00 -6.71
CA GLY A 126 -1.85 46.63 -7.16
C GLY A 126 -1.06 45.77 -6.17
N MET A 127 -1.70 45.25 -5.12
CA MET A 127 -1.10 44.18 -4.32
C MET A 127 -0.98 42.90 -5.15
N GLY A 128 0.08 42.15 -4.90
CA GLY A 128 0.31 40.88 -5.54
C GLY A 128 1.28 40.04 -4.73
N CYS A 129 1.51 38.82 -5.18
CA CYS A 129 2.50 37.95 -4.56
C CYS A 129 2.98 36.88 -5.53
N THR A 130 4.06 36.22 -5.18
CA THR A 130 4.49 34.97 -5.80
C THR A 130 3.79 33.79 -5.13
N ALA A 131 3.83 32.63 -5.77
CA ALA A 131 3.29 31.39 -5.24
C ALA A 131 4.16 30.23 -5.71
N THR A 132 4.90 29.59 -4.79
CA THR A 132 5.61 28.33 -5.08
C THR A 132 5.14 27.28 -4.11
N ALA A 133 4.38 26.30 -4.63
CA ALA A 133 3.78 25.23 -3.84
C ALA A 133 4.28 23.86 -4.31
N VAL A 134 4.50 22.97 -3.36
CA VAL A 134 4.75 21.55 -3.60
C VAL A 134 3.80 20.69 -2.77
N LEU A 135 3.30 19.62 -3.36
CA LEU A 135 2.50 18.61 -2.68
C LEU A 135 3.16 17.24 -2.84
N ILE A 136 3.57 16.66 -1.72
CA ILE A 136 4.33 15.41 -1.69
C ILE A 136 3.44 14.27 -1.19
N GLU A 137 3.15 13.31 -2.06
CA GLU A 137 2.43 12.09 -1.73
C GLU A 137 3.26 10.87 -2.17
N LYS A 138 3.76 10.11 -1.19
CA LYS A 138 4.59 8.91 -1.43
C LYS A 138 5.82 9.27 -2.29
N ASN A 139 5.95 8.66 -3.47
CA ASN A 139 7.05 8.87 -4.42
C ASN A 139 6.75 9.95 -5.47
N LYS A 140 5.65 10.69 -5.34
CA LYS A 140 5.24 11.72 -6.30
C LYS A 140 5.15 13.09 -5.63
N MET A 141 5.73 14.09 -6.29
CA MET A 141 5.62 15.50 -5.91
C MET A 141 4.96 16.26 -7.05
N ALA A 142 3.85 16.93 -6.77
CA ALA A 142 3.27 17.93 -7.65
C ALA A 142 3.85 19.30 -7.30
N VAL A 143 4.14 20.12 -8.31
CA VAL A 143 4.66 21.49 -8.17
C VAL A 143 3.71 22.43 -8.90
N ALA A 144 3.42 23.57 -8.29
CA ALA A 144 2.75 24.70 -8.94
C ALA A 144 3.49 26.00 -8.58
N HIS A 145 3.76 26.83 -9.58
CA HIS A 145 4.69 27.94 -9.46
C HIS A 145 4.27 29.18 -10.27
N VAL A 146 4.36 30.34 -9.63
CA VAL A 146 4.23 31.67 -10.21
C VAL A 146 5.17 32.64 -9.50
N GLY A 147 6.07 33.28 -10.22
CA GLY A 147 6.92 34.36 -9.71
C GLY A 147 8.39 33.98 -9.76
N ASP A 148 9.20 34.52 -8.86
CA ASP A 148 10.65 34.30 -8.78
C ASP A 148 11.11 33.68 -7.45
N SER A 149 10.14 33.31 -6.58
CA SER A 149 10.38 32.30 -5.56
C SER A 149 10.80 30.97 -6.21
N ARG A 150 11.55 30.14 -5.48
CA ARG A 150 12.18 28.95 -6.09
C ARG A 150 11.89 27.68 -5.33
N ALA A 151 11.83 26.57 -6.06
CA ALA A 151 11.92 25.23 -5.49
C ALA A 151 13.16 24.49 -6.03
N TYR A 152 13.80 23.74 -5.14
CA TYR A 152 14.96 22.91 -5.42
C TYR A 152 14.73 21.49 -4.92
N VAL A 153 15.36 20.52 -5.60
CA VAL A 153 15.50 19.15 -5.12
C VAL A 153 16.98 18.85 -4.95
N LEU A 154 17.36 18.50 -3.72
CA LEU A 154 18.67 17.98 -3.37
C LEU A 154 18.60 16.45 -3.34
N ARG A 155 19.29 15.80 -4.27
CA ARG A 155 19.36 14.33 -4.36
C ARG A 155 20.82 13.90 -4.39
N GLN A 156 21.19 13.00 -3.47
CA GLN A 156 22.54 12.43 -3.40
C GLN A 156 23.68 13.47 -3.41
N GLY A 157 23.44 14.63 -2.78
CA GLY A 157 24.41 15.71 -2.70
C GLY A 157 24.46 16.65 -3.90
N THR A 158 23.54 16.54 -4.87
CA THR A 158 23.40 17.47 -5.99
C THR A 158 22.08 18.22 -5.91
N LEU A 159 22.16 19.55 -5.88
CA LEU A 159 21.02 20.45 -5.87
C LEU A 159 20.60 20.80 -7.30
N VAL A 160 19.31 20.67 -7.59
CA VAL A 160 18.73 21.06 -8.88
C VAL A 160 17.57 22.01 -8.63
N ARG A 161 17.63 23.22 -9.21
CA ARG A 161 16.48 24.13 -9.28
C ARG A 161 15.44 23.53 -10.21
N VAL A 162 14.21 23.33 -9.71
CA VAL A 162 13.12 22.71 -10.50
C VAL A 162 12.15 23.73 -11.06
N THR A 163 12.06 24.92 -10.45
CA THR A 163 11.27 26.04 -10.97
C THR A 163 12.09 26.89 -11.94
N HIS A 164 11.39 27.66 -12.77
CA HIS A 164 11.97 28.66 -13.66
C HIS A 164 11.35 30.01 -13.31
N ASP A 165 12.19 31.01 -13.08
CA ASP A 165 11.75 32.29 -12.51
C ASP A 165 10.96 33.09 -13.56
N HIS A 166 9.75 33.53 -13.24
CA HIS A 166 8.98 34.47 -14.05
C HIS A 166 9.48 35.90 -13.83
N SER A 167 10.71 36.18 -14.24
CA SER A 167 11.35 37.49 -14.12
C SER A 167 11.90 37.98 -15.46
N TYR A 168 12.01 39.30 -15.58
CA TYR A 168 12.54 39.93 -16.79
C TYR A 168 13.98 39.51 -17.09
N VAL A 169 14.79 39.31 -16.05
CA VAL A 169 16.19 38.89 -16.23
C VAL A 169 16.31 37.43 -16.66
N GLU A 170 15.41 36.55 -16.20
CA GLU A 170 15.38 35.17 -16.64
C GLU A 170 15.01 35.09 -18.14
N GLU A 171 14.06 35.91 -18.60
CA GLU A 171 13.72 36.02 -20.05
C GLU A 171 14.90 36.52 -20.91
N LEU A 172 15.72 37.44 -20.37
CA LEU A 172 16.95 37.89 -21.04
C LEU A 172 18.01 36.78 -21.09
N VAL A 173 18.11 35.95 -20.05
CA VAL A 173 19.01 34.79 -20.04
C VAL A 173 18.56 33.76 -21.06
N ASP A 174 17.27 33.41 -21.07
CA ASP A 174 16.70 32.42 -22.00
C ASP A 174 16.86 32.83 -23.47
N SER A 175 16.74 34.12 -23.75
CA SER A 175 16.97 34.68 -25.10
C SER A 175 18.44 34.86 -25.46
N GLY A 176 19.36 34.53 -24.55
CA GLY A 176 20.81 34.62 -24.74
C GLY A 176 21.34 36.05 -24.79
N GLN A 177 20.58 37.03 -24.29
CA GLN A 177 20.99 38.45 -24.26
C GLN A 177 21.96 38.75 -23.12
N ILE A 178 21.83 38.04 -22.00
CA ILE A 178 22.74 38.12 -20.85
C ILE A 178 23.06 36.71 -20.34
N THR A 179 24.15 36.60 -19.59
CA THR A 179 24.52 35.38 -18.87
C THR A 179 23.81 35.32 -17.51
N ALA A 180 23.75 34.12 -16.92
CA ALA A 180 23.20 33.93 -15.57
C ALA A 180 23.93 34.78 -14.50
N ASP A 181 25.26 34.96 -14.62
CA ASP A 181 26.03 35.80 -13.70
C ASP A 181 25.69 37.30 -13.85
N GLU A 182 25.46 37.76 -15.08
CA GLU A 182 25.02 39.14 -15.35
C GLU A 182 23.62 39.39 -14.79
N ALA A 183 22.70 38.42 -14.91
CA ALA A 183 21.34 38.52 -14.38
C ALA A 183 21.31 38.83 -12.88
N ARG A 184 22.20 38.22 -12.09
CA ARG A 184 22.26 38.41 -10.61
C ARG A 184 22.56 39.84 -10.19
N THR A 185 23.30 40.59 -11.01
CA THR A 185 23.68 41.98 -10.71
C THR A 185 22.95 43.00 -11.58
N HIS A 186 22.01 42.54 -12.40
CA HIS A 186 21.29 43.38 -13.35
C HIS A 186 20.42 44.41 -12.61
N PRO A 187 20.37 45.68 -13.08
CA PRO A 187 19.56 46.74 -12.43
C PRO A 187 18.07 46.41 -12.35
N SER A 188 17.57 45.62 -13.31
CA SER A 188 16.17 45.21 -13.42
C SER A 188 15.91 43.79 -12.89
N ARG A 189 16.78 43.25 -12.03
CA ARG A 189 16.62 41.87 -11.50
C ARG A 189 15.35 41.65 -10.68
N SER A 190 14.81 42.70 -10.08
CA SER A 190 13.59 42.65 -9.26
C SER A 190 12.30 42.85 -10.06
N ILE A 191 12.36 42.86 -11.40
CA ILE A 191 11.16 42.99 -12.23
C ILE A 191 10.59 41.60 -12.51
N ILE A 192 9.46 41.29 -11.87
CA ILE A 192 8.69 40.06 -12.06
C ILE A 192 7.78 40.22 -13.28
N THR A 193 7.70 39.19 -14.12
CA THR A 193 6.86 39.17 -15.34
C THR A 193 5.53 38.43 -15.13
N ARG A 194 5.42 37.62 -14.07
CA ARG A 194 4.15 36.97 -13.66
C ARG A 194 4.03 36.89 -12.14
N ALA A 195 2.92 37.40 -11.61
CA ALA A 195 2.58 37.37 -10.19
C ALA A 195 1.07 37.23 -10.01
N LEU A 196 0.64 36.81 -8.82
CA LEU A 196 -0.77 36.78 -8.44
C LEU A 196 -1.27 38.21 -8.16
N GLY A 197 -2.57 38.46 -8.34
CA GLY A 197 -3.24 39.70 -7.95
C GLY A 197 -3.36 40.77 -9.04
N SER A 198 -2.73 40.57 -10.21
CA SER A 198 -2.69 41.58 -11.27
C SER A 198 -3.49 41.22 -12.52
N ASP A 199 -3.34 39.98 -13.01
CA ASP A 199 -3.95 39.51 -14.26
C ASP A 199 -4.93 38.36 -13.97
N PRO A 200 -6.25 38.52 -14.19
CA PRO A 200 -7.23 37.45 -14.01
C PRO A 200 -6.97 36.21 -14.88
N ASP A 201 -6.32 36.38 -16.03
CA ASP A 201 -6.03 35.30 -17.00
C ASP A 201 -4.65 34.65 -16.77
N MET A 202 -3.98 34.99 -15.66
CA MET A 202 -2.71 34.37 -15.26
C MET A 202 -2.87 32.86 -15.06
N TYR A 203 -1.91 32.10 -15.59
CA TYR A 203 -1.82 30.65 -15.41
C TYR A 203 -0.59 30.26 -14.58
N ALA A 204 -0.74 29.20 -13.79
CA ALA A 204 0.35 28.64 -13.00
C ALA A 204 1.16 27.60 -13.79
N ASP A 205 2.49 27.70 -13.73
CA ASP A 205 3.36 26.64 -14.22
C ASP A 205 3.22 25.45 -13.26
N HIS A 206 2.84 24.29 -13.78
CA HIS A 206 2.64 23.10 -12.97
C HIS A 206 3.17 21.83 -13.64
N PHE A 207 3.76 20.96 -12.82
CA PHE A 207 4.32 19.70 -13.27
C PHE A 207 4.50 18.72 -12.10
N SER A 208 4.70 17.44 -12.44
CA SER A 208 4.95 16.36 -11.48
C SER A 208 6.38 15.84 -11.57
N LEU A 209 6.99 15.54 -10.43
CA LEU A 209 8.30 14.90 -10.30
C LEU A 209 8.20 13.64 -9.43
N GLU A 210 9.10 12.69 -9.65
CA GLU A 210 9.30 11.57 -8.73
C GLU A 210 10.31 11.95 -7.63
N VAL A 211 9.94 11.66 -6.39
CA VAL A 211 10.79 11.83 -5.20
C VAL A 211 11.12 10.46 -4.61
N ASN A 212 12.33 10.35 -4.06
CA ASN A 212 12.89 9.14 -3.49
C ASN A 212 13.26 9.34 -2.02
N ASP A 213 13.45 8.23 -1.32
CA ASP A 213 14.05 8.20 0.01
C ASP A 213 15.34 9.02 0.08
N GLY A 214 15.41 9.95 1.03
CA GLY A 214 16.55 10.81 1.28
C GLY A 214 16.63 12.06 0.41
N ASP A 215 15.67 12.30 -0.49
CA ASP A 215 15.57 13.58 -1.18
C ASP A 215 15.21 14.70 -0.20
N ARG A 216 15.81 15.87 -0.40
CA ARG A 216 15.49 17.10 0.33
C ARG A 216 14.94 18.14 -0.64
N ILE A 217 13.72 18.60 -0.38
CA ILE A 217 13.03 19.64 -1.15
C ILE A 217 13.22 20.96 -0.40
N ILE A 218 13.58 22.02 -1.11
CA ILE A 218 13.78 23.36 -0.54
C ILE A 218 12.91 24.34 -1.33
N LEU A 219 12.03 25.06 -0.65
CA LEU A 219 11.31 26.20 -1.20
C LEU A 219 11.85 27.47 -0.55
N CYS A 220 12.02 28.54 -1.33
CA CYS A 220 12.45 29.82 -0.79
C CYS A 220 11.88 31.03 -1.53
N SER A 221 11.74 32.15 -0.82
CA SER A 221 11.56 33.47 -1.44
C SER A 221 12.86 33.98 -2.07
N ASP A 222 12.77 35.07 -2.83
CA ASP A 222 13.93 35.65 -3.52
C ASP A 222 14.98 36.20 -2.54
N GLY A 223 14.57 36.52 -1.30
CA GLY A 223 15.46 36.97 -0.24
C GLY A 223 16.54 35.95 0.13
N LEU A 224 16.37 34.67 -0.19
CA LEU A 224 17.44 33.68 -0.12
C LEU A 224 18.28 33.69 -1.40
N SER A 225 17.65 33.44 -2.54
CA SER A 225 18.31 33.15 -3.82
C SER A 225 19.04 34.37 -4.42
N SER A 226 18.63 35.58 -4.04
CA SER A 226 19.30 36.83 -4.40
C SER A 226 20.51 37.14 -3.52
N MET A 227 20.57 36.61 -2.28
CA MET A 227 21.62 36.89 -1.30
C MET A 227 22.78 35.89 -1.40
N ILE A 228 22.47 34.60 -1.57
CA ILE A 228 23.46 33.52 -1.65
C ILE A 228 23.32 32.74 -2.96
N SER A 229 24.40 32.08 -3.39
CA SER A 229 24.39 31.30 -4.64
C SER A 229 23.80 29.90 -4.47
N ASP A 230 23.31 29.31 -5.55
CA ASP A 230 22.84 27.92 -5.57
C ASP A 230 23.90 26.93 -5.05
N ALA A 231 25.18 27.17 -5.33
CA ALA A 231 26.29 26.36 -4.78
C ALA A 231 26.43 26.48 -3.26
N GLU A 232 26.12 27.65 -2.70
CA GLU A 232 26.12 27.88 -1.26
C GLU A 232 24.88 27.27 -0.61
N ILE A 233 23.70 27.38 -1.26
CA ILE A 233 22.48 26.67 -0.86
C ILE A 233 22.74 25.16 -0.81
N GLU A 234 23.36 24.59 -1.85
CA GLU A 234 23.74 23.17 -1.91
C GLU A 234 24.65 22.79 -0.75
N SER A 235 25.75 23.52 -0.56
CA SER A 235 26.71 23.22 0.50
C SER A 235 26.08 23.24 1.88
N LEU A 236 25.25 24.25 2.18
CA LEU A 236 24.57 24.37 3.47
C LEU A 236 23.54 23.24 3.63
N ALA A 237 22.71 23.00 2.61
CA ALA A 237 21.70 21.96 2.64
C ALA A 237 22.29 20.55 2.77
N VAL A 238 23.46 20.26 2.16
CA VAL A 238 24.16 18.98 2.32
C VAL A 238 24.74 18.82 3.72
N SER A 239 25.22 19.90 4.33
CA SER A 239 25.86 19.87 5.65
C SER A 239 24.89 19.83 6.83
N SER A 240 23.61 20.17 6.62
CA SER A 240 22.59 20.23 7.67
C SER A 240 21.94 18.86 7.93
N ALA A 241 21.91 18.45 9.20
CA ALA A 241 21.41 17.13 9.58
C ALA A 241 19.88 17.02 9.55
N THR A 242 19.17 18.10 9.86
CA THR A 242 17.69 18.14 9.92
C THR A 242 17.14 19.22 8.98
N PRO A 243 15.88 19.12 8.55
CA PRO A 243 15.29 20.13 7.68
C PRO A 243 15.16 21.50 8.38
N GLN A 244 14.91 21.51 9.70
CA GLN A 244 14.90 22.76 10.46
C GLN A 244 16.29 23.40 10.51
N GLN A 245 17.34 22.63 10.80
CA GLN A 245 18.72 23.13 10.79
C GLN A 245 19.13 23.64 9.40
N ALA A 246 18.66 23.00 8.32
CA ALA A 246 18.84 23.49 6.97
C ALA A 246 18.18 24.84 6.76
N ALA A 247 16.91 24.99 7.14
CA ALA A 247 16.19 26.26 7.05
C ALA A 247 16.88 27.38 7.85
N ASP A 248 17.30 27.08 9.09
CA ASP A 248 17.99 28.03 9.97
C ASP A 248 19.33 28.48 9.37
N ASN A 249 20.17 27.53 8.93
CA ASN A 249 21.46 27.82 8.33
C ASN A 249 21.33 28.63 7.02
N LEU A 250 20.33 28.31 6.20
CA LEU A 250 20.06 29.02 4.94
C LEU A 250 19.64 30.48 5.20
N VAL A 251 18.71 30.71 6.13
CA VAL A 251 18.29 32.08 6.50
C VAL A 251 19.44 32.83 7.17
N ALA A 252 20.21 32.20 8.06
CA ALA A 252 21.38 32.81 8.69
C ALA A 252 22.42 33.26 7.65
N ALA A 253 22.66 32.46 6.62
CA ALA A 253 23.57 32.79 5.53
C ALA A 253 23.06 34.00 4.71
N ALA A 254 21.77 34.05 4.37
CA ALA A 254 21.17 35.19 3.67
C ALA A 254 21.26 36.49 4.48
N LEU A 255 20.99 36.43 5.79
CA LEU A 255 21.14 37.58 6.70
C LEU A 255 22.60 38.03 6.78
N THR A 256 23.55 37.09 6.85
CA THR A 256 24.98 37.38 6.90
C THR A 256 25.49 38.01 5.60
N ALA A 257 24.91 37.64 4.45
CA ALA A 257 25.20 38.23 3.14
C ALA A 257 24.60 39.64 2.95
N GLY A 258 23.72 40.08 3.87
CA GLY A 258 23.21 41.45 3.91
C GLY A 258 21.75 41.55 4.36
N GLY A 259 20.94 40.49 4.19
CA GLY A 259 19.54 40.47 4.60
C GLY A 259 18.73 41.64 4.04
N ALA A 260 18.90 41.94 2.75
CA ALA A 260 18.28 43.12 2.13
C ALA A 260 16.76 43.00 1.96
N ASP A 261 16.24 41.77 1.99
CA ASP A 261 14.82 41.47 1.86
C ASP A 261 14.29 40.56 2.98
N ASN A 262 12.99 40.34 2.99
CA ASN A 262 12.35 39.25 3.72
C ASN A 262 12.90 37.92 3.20
N VAL A 263 13.18 36.98 4.10
CA VAL A 263 13.76 35.69 3.74
C VAL A 263 12.95 34.58 4.35
N THR A 264 12.35 33.76 3.50
CA THR A 264 11.55 32.62 3.90
C THR A 264 12.04 31.35 3.22
N VAL A 265 12.25 30.30 4.02
CA VAL A 265 12.75 29.00 3.57
C VAL A 265 11.92 27.89 4.21
N VAL A 266 11.45 26.97 3.38
CA VAL A 266 10.80 25.72 3.80
C VAL A 266 11.64 24.56 3.28
N VAL A 267 11.98 23.63 4.16
CA VAL A 267 12.75 22.42 3.83
C VAL A 267 11.93 21.20 4.19
N VAL A 268 11.84 20.23 3.28
CA VAL A 268 11.14 18.97 3.47
C VAL A 268 12.06 17.80 3.09
N ASP A 269 12.29 16.89 4.01
CA ASP A 269 13.03 15.65 3.78
C ASP A 269 12.06 14.50 3.52
N VAL A 270 12.29 13.74 2.45
CA VAL A 270 11.57 12.50 2.16
C VAL A 270 12.22 11.36 2.92
N LEU A 271 11.52 10.85 3.93
CA LEU A 271 11.98 9.76 4.80
C LEU A 271 11.61 8.38 4.24
N ASN A 272 10.45 8.29 3.58
CA ASN A 272 9.92 7.07 2.98
C ASN A 272 9.02 7.43 1.78
N ASP A 273 9.40 6.98 0.59
CA ASP A 273 8.72 7.15 -0.69
C ASP A 273 7.56 6.16 -0.89
N GLY A 274 7.37 5.22 0.03
CA GLY A 274 6.32 4.21 0.01
C GLY A 274 6.50 3.12 -1.03
N ILE A 275 7.60 3.10 -1.80
CA ILE A 275 7.88 2.08 -2.83
C ILE A 275 8.09 0.72 -2.16
N ALA A 276 8.84 0.68 -1.06
CA ALA A 276 9.10 -0.55 -0.30
C ALA A 276 7.79 -1.17 0.23
N ASP A 277 6.88 -0.34 0.76
CA ASP A 277 5.58 -0.80 1.25
C ASP A 277 4.65 -1.26 0.12
N ALA A 278 4.64 -0.54 -1.00
CA ALA A 278 3.89 -0.94 -2.19
C ALA A 278 4.38 -2.29 -2.74
N ALA A 279 5.70 -2.51 -2.78
CA ALA A 279 6.29 -3.78 -3.19
C ALA A 279 5.91 -4.92 -2.24
N ARG A 280 5.97 -4.70 -0.92
CA ARG A 280 5.58 -5.68 0.10
C ARG A 280 4.10 -6.06 -0.02
N ARG A 281 3.19 -5.09 -0.20
CA ARG A 281 1.76 -5.35 -0.39
C ARG A 281 1.49 -6.17 -1.65
N ARG A 282 2.15 -5.86 -2.77
CA ARG A 282 2.04 -6.65 -4.03
C ARG A 282 2.50 -8.09 -3.83
N LEU A 283 3.60 -8.31 -3.12
CA LEU A 283 4.11 -9.65 -2.80
C LEU A 283 3.14 -10.44 -1.93
N LEU A 284 2.64 -9.84 -0.84
CA LEU A 284 1.66 -10.49 0.04
C LEU A 284 0.36 -10.82 -0.71
N HIS A 285 -0.12 -9.93 -1.57
CA HIS A 285 -1.32 -10.17 -2.36
C HIS A 285 -1.11 -11.32 -3.36
N ARG A 286 0.04 -11.37 -4.04
CA ARG A 286 0.40 -12.49 -4.93
C ARG A 286 0.53 -13.82 -4.16
N ALA A 287 1.14 -13.80 -2.98
CA ALA A 287 1.26 -14.97 -2.13
C ALA A 287 -0.11 -15.47 -1.65
N ALA A 288 -1.01 -14.56 -1.29
CA ALA A 288 -2.38 -14.89 -0.90
C ALA A 288 -3.16 -15.51 -2.06
N ILE A 289 -3.04 -14.96 -3.28
CA ILE A 289 -3.65 -15.54 -4.48
C ILE A 289 -3.10 -16.95 -4.71
N LEU A 290 -1.77 -17.12 -4.72
CA LEU A 290 -1.15 -18.43 -4.96
C LEU A 290 -1.57 -19.46 -3.90
N GLY A 291 -1.51 -19.09 -2.62
CA GLY A 291 -1.94 -19.93 -1.50
C GLY A 291 -3.41 -20.31 -1.59
N GLY A 292 -4.29 -19.33 -1.89
CA GLY A 292 -5.71 -19.58 -2.12
C GLY A 292 -5.97 -20.53 -3.29
N THR A 293 -5.20 -20.40 -4.37
CA THR A 293 -5.30 -21.28 -5.55
C THR A 293 -4.90 -22.71 -5.20
N VAL A 294 -3.80 -22.91 -4.46
CA VAL A 294 -3.37 -24.23 -3.99
C VAL A 294 -4.43 -24.87 -3.09
N VAL A 295 -4.97 -24.12 -2.13
CA VAL A 295 -6.04 -24.61 -1.25
C VAL A 295 -7.28 -25.00 -2.06
N ALA A 296 -7.68 -24.20 -3.05
CA ALA A 296 -8.82 -24.51 -3.90
C ALA A 296 -8.61 -25.79 -4.73
N VAL A 297 -7.41 -25.97 -5.30
CA VAL A 297 -7.06 -27.18 -6.06
C VAL A 297 -7.03 -28.42 -5.17
N VAL A 298 -6.47 -28.32 -3.97
CA VAL A 298 -6.47 -29.43 -3.00
C VAL A 298 -7.89 -29.76 -2.56
N ALA A 299 -8.71 -28.75 -2.23
CA ALA A 299 -10.11 -28.95 -1.85
C ALA A 299 -10.92 -29.59 -2.99
N LEU A 300 -10.74 -29.13 -4.23
CA LEU A 300 -11.39 -29.72 -5.40
C LEU A 300 -10.95 -31.17 -5.64
N SER A 301 -9.65 -31.46 -5.46
CA SER A 301 -9.09 -32.82 -5.59
C SER A 301 -9.65 -33.75 -4.53
N VAL A 302 -9.77 -33.29 -3.28
CA VAL A 302 -10.38 -34.05 -2.18
C VAL A 302 -11.87 -34.28 -2.44
N LEU A 303 -12.61 -33.25 -2.87
CA LEU A 303 -14.03 -33.39 -3.24
C LEU A 303 -14.23 -34.39 -4.37
N LEU A 304 -13.40 -34.33 -5.41
CA LEU A 304 -13.44 -35.26 -6.53
C LEU A 304 -13.11 -36.69 -6.08
N ALA A 305 -12.08 -36.87 -5.25
CA ALA A 305 -11.74 -38.19 -4.69
C ALA A 305 -12.87 -38.77 -3.85
N LEU A 306 -13.49 -37.96 -2.98
CA LEU A 306 -14.65 -38.38 -2.19
C LEU A 306 -15.87 -38.71 -3.06
N ALA A 307 -16.09 -37.98 -4.15
CA ALA A 307 -17.16 -38.28 -5.10
C ALA A 307 -16.93 -39.61 -5.83
N LEU A 308 -15.70 -39.89 -6.25
CA LEU A 308 -15.33 -41.16 -6.89
C LEU A 308 -15.47 -42.35 -5.92
N VAL A 309 -14.96 -42.23 -4.69
CA VAL A 309 -15.10 -43.28 -3.67
C VAL A 309 -16.58 -43.59 -3.41
N ARG A 310 -17.43 -42.57 -3.30
CA ARG A 310 -18.88 -42.75 -3.04
C ARG A 310 -19.66 -43.34 -4.22
N SER A 311 -19.07 -43.42 -5.41
CA SER A 311 -19.73 -44.01 -6.59
C SER A 311 -19.59 -45.53 -6.68
N GLU A 312 -18.66 -46.12 -5.93
CA GLU A 312 -18.41 -47.56 -5.93
C GLU A 312 -19.31 -48.29 -4.92
N TRP A 313 -19.73 -49.50 -5.28
CA TRP A 313 -20.54 -50.38 -4.44
C TRP A 313 -19.91 -51.77 -4.39
N TYR A 314 -19.95 -52.42 -3.23
CA TYR A 314 -19.47 -53.79 -3.10
C TYR A 314 -20.23 -54.58 -2.04
N LEU A 315 -20.25 -55.90 -2.20
CA LEU A 315 -20.76 -56.86 -1.23
C LEU A 315 -19.58 -57.41 -0.42
N GLY A 316 -19.71 -57.42 0.91
CA GLY A 316 -18.67 -57.92 1.80
C GLY A 316 -19.25 -58.69 2.98
N ALA A 317 -18.40 -59.42 3.70
CA ALA A 317 -18.80 -60.08 4.95
C ALA A 317 -19.05 -59.05 6.06
N ASN A 318 -20.20 -59.14 6.72
CA ASN A 318 -20.56 -58.34 7.88
C ASN A 318 -20.96 -59.25 9.05
N GLY A 319 -19.98 -59.61 9.89
CA GLY A 319 -20.18 -60.63 10.92
C GLY A 319 -20.50 -61.97 10.28
N ASP A 320 -21.68 -62.51 10.57
CA ASP A 320 -22.16 -63.80 10.05
C ASP A 320 -23.03 -63.66 8.80
N THR A 321 -23.23 -62.45 8.27
CA THR A 321 -24.14 -62.18 7.12
C THR A 321 -23.47 -61.40 6.00
N VAL A 322 -24.07 -61.39 4.81
CA VAL A 322 -23.60 -60.57 3.68
C VAL A 322 -24.10 -59.13 3.82
N GLY A 323 -23.18 -58.16 3.80
CA GLY A 323 -23.46 -56.72 3.83
C GLY A 323 -23.24 -56.04 2.48
N LEU A 324 -24.08 -55.06 2.15
CA LEU A 324 -23.90 -54.16 1.01
C LEU A 324 -23.27 -52.85 1.49
N TYR A 325 -22.13 -52.52 0.91
CA TYR A 325 -21.34 -51.35 1.25
C TYR A 325 -21.26 -50.38 0.08
N ARG A 326 -21.28 -49.09 0.40
CA ARG A 326 -21.00 -47.99 -0.55
C ARG A 326 -19.64 -47.41 -0.23
N GLY A 327 -18.71 -47.43 -1.18
CA GLY A 327 -17.33 -47.00 -0.98
C GLY A 327 -16.30 -48.01 -1.49
N ILE A 328 -15.06 -47.81 -1.06
CA ILE A 328 -13.96 -48.76 -1.28
C ILE A 328 -13.63 -49.40 0.06
N SER A 329 -13.43 -50.72 0.07
CA SER A 329 -13.01 -51.47 1.26
C SER A 329 -11.64 -50.99 1.75
N GLY A 330 -11.58 -50.37 2.93
CA GLY A 330 -10.35 -49.86 3.51
C GLY A 330 -10.56 -48.66 4.45
N GLU A 331 -9.45 -48.11 4.93
CA GLU A 331 -9.41 -46.88 5.72
C GLU A 331 -8.37 -45.94 5.12
N PHE A 332 -8.69 -44.64 5.11
CA PHE A 332 -7.75 -43.61 4.71
C PHE A 332 -7.67 -42.56 5.81
N LEU A 333 -6.46 -42.33 6.34
CA LEU A 333 -6.21 -41.43 7.48
C LEU A 333 -7.10 -41.74 8.72
N GLY A 334 -7.40 -43.01 8.97
CA GLY A 334 -8.23 -43.45 10.11
C GLY A 334 -9.73 -43.19 9.93
N ILE A 335 -10.16 -42.78 8.74
CA ILE A 335 -11.57 -42.64 8.38
C ILE A 335 -11.94 -43.81 7.45
N PRO A 336 -12.97 -44.61 7.80
CA PRO A 336 -13.42 -45.70 6.93
C PRO A 336 -13.90 -45.14 5.59
N THR A 337 -13.42 -45.72 4.49
CA THR A 337 -13.76 -45.29 3.12
C THR A 337 -15.02 -45.96 2.58
N TYR A 338 -15.78 -46.59 3.47
CA TYR A 338 -17.00 -47.33 3.17
C TYR A 338 -18.08 -47.05 4.21
N GLU A 339 -19.33 -47.16 3.78
CA GLU A 339 -20.51 -47.06 4.61
C GLU A 339 -21.38 -48.31 4.37
N LEU A 340 -21.83 -48.96 5.45
CA LEU A 340 -22.75 -50.08 5.36
C LEU A 340 -24.16 -49.55 5.05
N VAL A 341 -24.66 -49.86 3.85
CA VAL A 341 -25.98 -49.39 3.38
C VAL A 341 -27.08 -50.38 3.77
N GLY A 342 -26.77 -51.67 3.86
CA GLY A 342 -27.73 -52.68 4.32
C GLY A 342 -27.11 -54.05 4.58
N THR A 343 -27.81 -54.86 5.37
CA THR A 343 -27.44 -56.24 5.69
C THR A 343 -28.49 -57.20 5.14
N SER A 344 -28.03 -58.30 4.56
CA SER A 344 -28.91 -59.40 4.13
C SER A 344 -29.22 -60.34 5.30
N SER A 345 -30.25 -61.16 5.14
CA SER A 345 -30.57 -62.30 6.01
C SER A 345 -29.84 -63.59 5.60
N VAL A 346 -28.93 -63.53 4.62
CA VAL A 346 -28.17 -64.68 4.13
C VAL A 346 -26.95 -64.89 5.04
N GLU A 347 -26.90 -66.02 5.72
CA GLU A 347 -25.76 -66.41 6.56
C GLU A 347 -24.57 -66.85 5.69
N LEU A 348 -23.37 -66.42 6.07
CA LEU A 348 -22.12 -66.75 5.37
C LEU A 348 -21.84 -68.26 5.38
N SER A 349 -22.25 -68.99 6.42
CA SER A 349 -22.10 -70.44 6.54
C SER A 349 -22.93 -71.23 5.53
N ASP A 350 -24.01 -70.64 5.03
CA ASP A 350 -24.91 -71.25 4.03
C ASP A 350 -24.38 -71.05 2.60
N LEU A 351 -23.32 -70.25 2.40
CA LEU A 351 -22.73 -70.00 1.09
C LEU A 351 -21.54 -70.93 0.79
N PRO A 352 -21.27 -71.27 -0.48
CA PRO A 352 -20.08 -72.03 -0.86
C PRO A 352 -18.78 -71.33 -0.44
N THR A 353 -17.75 -72.10 -0.05
CA THR A 353 -16.46 -71.56 0.44
C THR A 353 -15.82 -70.60 -0.56
N SER A 354 -15.96 -70.85 -1.87
CA SER A 354 -15.45 -69.94 -2.92
C SER A 354 -16.14 -68.57 -2.93
N VAL A 355 -17.42 -68.51 -2.55
CA VAL A 355 -18.19 -67.26 -2.46
C VAL A 355 -17.85 -66.54 -1.16
N GLN A 356 -17.65 -67.28 -0.06
CA GLN A 356 -17.17 -66.71 1.21
C GLN A 356 -15.81 -66.02 1.04
N ASP A 357 -14.86 -66.67 0.35
CA ASP A 357 -13.54 -66.11 0.06
C ASP A 357 -13.63 -64.85 -0.83
N GLN A 358 -14.57 -64.83 -1.79
CA GLN A 358 -14.82 -63.66 -2.63
C GLN A 358 -15.49 -62.51 -1.86
N LEU A 359 -16.42 -62.80 -0.96
CA LEU A 359 -17.05 -61.80 -0.07
C LEU A 359 -16.07 -61.25 0.97
N ALA A 360 -15.12 -62.06 1.44
CA ALA A 360 -14.03 -61.60 2.29
C ALA A 360 -13.09 -60.62 1.54
N GLN A 361 -12.97 -60.76 0.22
CA GLN A 361 -12.20 -59.85 -0.65
C GLN A 361 -13.01 -58.66 -1.18
N GLY A 362 -14.34 -58.68 -1.02
CA GLY A 362 -15.26 -57.65 -1.52
C GLY A 362 -15.62 -57.85 -3.00
N ILE A 363 -16.88 -58.18 -3.28
CA ILE A 363 -17.38 -58.34 -4.66
C ILE A 363 -17.94 -57.01 -5.14
N ARG A 364 -17.33 -56.40 -6.17
CA ARG A 364 -17.81 -55.13 -6.75
C ARG A 364 -19.14 -55.32 -7.48
N VAL A 365 -20.05 -54.37 -7.29
CA VAL A 365 -21.36 -54.33 -7.94
C VAL A 365 -21.61 -52.94 -8.53
N GLU A 366 -22.33 -52.86 -9.64
CA GLU A 366 -22.47 -51.60 -10.39
C GLU A 366 -23.45 -50.60 -9.75
N SER A 367 -24.39 -51.10 -8.94
CA SER A 367 -25.37 -50.26 -8.22
C SER A 367 -25.93 -50.96 -6.99
N GLU A 368 -26.69 -50.22 -6.18
CA GLU A 368 -27.42 -50.76 -5.04
C GLU A 368 -28.39 -51.87 -5.48
N GLU A 369 -29.14 -51.65 -6.55
CA GLU A 369 -30.11 -52.60 -7.08
C GLU A 369 -29.43 -53.87 -7.58
N ALA A 370 -28.29 -53.75 -8.26
CA ALA A 370 -27.49 -54.89 -8.69
C ALA A 370 -26.96 -55.68 -7.49
N GLY A 371 -26.48 -55.00 -6.45
CA GLY A 371 -26.04 -55.63 -5.20
C GLY A 371 -27.16 -56.40 -4.51
N ARG A 372 -28.36 -55.81 -4.43
CA ARG A 372 -29.55 -56.47 -3.88
C ARG A 372 -29.97 -57.68 -4.71
N ALA A 373 -29.98 -57.57 -6.04
CA ALA A 373 -30.32 -58.68 -6.93
C ALA A 373 -29.34 -59.86 -6.80
N VAL A 374 -28.05 -59.59 -6.58
CA VAL A 374 -27.05 -60.64 -6.32
C VAL A 374 -27.33 -61.33 -4.97
N ILE A 375 -27.65 -60.57 -3.92
CA ILE A 375 -28.06 -61.12 -2.62
C ILE A 375 -29.32 -62.00 -2.77
N ASP A 376 -30.33 -61.51 -3.48
CA ASP A 376 -31.58 -62.25 -3.72
C ASP A 376 -31.31 -63.57 -4.47
N SER A 377 -30.38 -63.55 -5.44
CA SER A 377 -29.97 -64.76 -6.16
C SER A 377 -29.29 -65.81 -5.26
N TYR A 378 -28.55 -65.38 -4.23
CA TYR A 378 -27.99 -66.29 -3.24
C TYR A 378 -29.08 -66.87 -2.33
N HIS A 379 -30.06 -66.05 -1.95
CA HIS A 379 -31.21 -66.51 -1.19
C HIS A 379 -32.00 -67.59 -1.93
N ASP A 380 -32.27 -67.37 -3.22
CA ASP A 380 -32.98 -68.33 -4.08
C ASP A 380 -32.20 -69.63 -4.27
N GLN A 381 -30.87 -69.55 -4.44
CA GLN A 381 -30.00 -70.73 -4.56
C GLN A 381 -29.98 -71.57 -3.27
N ILE A 382 -29.86 -70.92 -2.11
CA ILE A 382 -29.87 -71.61 -0.80
C ILE A 382 -31.22 -72.29 -0.58
N ASN A 383 -32.34 -71.63 -0.89
CA ASN A 383 -33.67 -72.21 -0.74
C ASN A 383 -33.85 -73.41 -1.69
N ALA A 384 -33.44 -73.28 -2.96
CA ALA A 384 -33.50 -74.37 -3.93
C ALA A 384 -32.63 -75.59 -3.54
N GLU A 385 -31.45 -75.37 -2.93
CA GLU A 385 -30.61 -76.44 -2.40
C GLU A 385 -31.21 -77.08 -1.16
N LYS A 386 -31.82 -76.31 -0.25
CA LYS A 386 -32.56 -76.82 0.92
C LYS A 386 -33.78 -77.63 0.50
N ASP A 387 -34.53 -77.17 -0.50
CA ASP A 387 -35.68 -77.89 -1.06
C ASP A 387 -35.26 -79.20 -1.74
N ARG A 388 -34.17 -79.19 -2.53
CA ARG A 388 -33.59 -80.43 -3.09
C ARG A 388 -33.09 -81.38 -2.02
N ALA A 389 -32.43 -80.87 -0.97
CA ALA A 389 -31.96 -81.69 0.13
C ALA A 389 -33.13 -82.31 0.91
N ALA A 390 -34.24 -81.57 1.08
CA ALA A 390 -35.47 -82.07 1.66
C ALA A 390 -36.14 -83.15 0.78
N GLU A 391 -36.21 -82.93 -0.54
CA GLU A 391 -36.77 -83.89 -1.50
C GLU A 391 -35.94 -85.18 -1.55
N ILE A 392 -34.59 -85.09 -1.51
CA ILE A 392 -33.69 -86.24 -1.39
C ILE A 392 -33.87 -86.97 -0.05
N ALA A 393 -34.01 -86.24 1.06
CA ALA A 393 -34.27 -86.83 2.38
C ALA A 393 -35.65 -87.53 2.45
N GLU A 394 -36.67 -86.98 1.80
CA GLU A 394 -38.01 -87.56 1.71
C GLU A 394 -38.02 -88.81 0.81
N THR A 395 -37.28 -88.79 -0.31
CA THR A 395 -37.10 -89.95 -1.20
C THR A 395 -36.36 -91.08 -0.50
N ALA A 396 -35.30 -90.77 0.26
CA ALA A 396 -34.55 -91.74 1.07
C ALA A 396 -35.38 -92.33 2.23
N SER A 397 -36.35 -91.56 2.75
CA SER A 397 -37.31 -92.04 3.76
C SER A 397 -38.38 -92.95 3.14
N SER A 398 -38.73 -92.76 1.87
CA SER A 398 -39.70 -93.59 1.14
C SER A 398 -39.12 -94.94 0.68
N GLU A 399 -37.83 -95.03 0.36
CA GLU A 399 -37.14 -96.29 0.05
C GLU A 399 -36.80 -97.13 1.29
N GLY A 400 -36.77 -96.52 2.48
CA GLY A 400 -36.57 -97.22 3.75
C GLY A 400 -37.77 -98.07 4.21
N ASP A 401 -38.98 -97.82 3.68
CA ASP A 401 -40.22 -98.48 4.11
C ASP A 401 -40.65 -99.66 3.21
N ALA A 402 -39.89 -99.94 2.13
CA ALA A 402 -40.17 -101.03 1.19
C ALA A 402 -39.36 -102.33 1.45
N ALA A 403 -38.56 -102.40 2.52
CA ALA A 403 -37.69 -103.53 2.84
C ALA A 403 -38.16 -104.41 4.03
N GLN A 404 -39.41 -104.29 4.48
CA GLN A 404 -40.00 -105.18 5.50
C GLN A 404 -41.28 -105.87 5.01
N ALA A 405 -41.11 -106.93 4.21
CA ALA A 405 -42.10 -108.00 4.07
C ALA A 405 -41.39 -109.33 3.72
N THR A 406 -41.21 -110.16 4.74
CA THR A 406 -40.80 -111.59 4.79
C THR A 406 -41.72 -112.51 3.96
N PRO A 407 -41.45 -113.84 3.72
CA PRO A 407 -40.81 -114.78 4.66
C PRO A 407 -39.98 -115.96 4.09
N GLU A 408 -39.33 -116.63 5.06
CA GLU A 408 -39.14 -118.09 5.24
C GLU A 408 -38.70 -119.00 4.07
N GLY A 409 -37.65 -119.80 4.32
CA GLY A 409 -37.52 -121.13 3.71
C GLY A 409 -36.12 -121.73 3.64
N GLY A 410 -35.74 -122.50 4.68
CA GLY A 410 -35.29 -123.89 4.49
C GLY A 410 -33.86 -124.25 4.06
N ASP A 411 -33.24 -125.04 4.94
CA ASP A 411 -32.30 -126.16 4.72
C ASP A 411 -30.78 -125.97 4.51
N GLN A 412 -30.09 -126.14 5.65
CA GLN A 412 -29.06 -127.15 5.98
C GLN A 412 -28.54 -128.07 4.86
N GLN A 413 -27.22 -128.06 4.58
CA GLN A 413 -26.18 -128.90 5.20
C GLN A 413 -24.79 -128.51 4.69
#